data_AF-A0A7X2Z6X4-F1
#
_entry.id   AF-A0A7X2Z6X4-F1
#
_cell.length_a   1.000
_cell.length_b   1.000
_cell.length_c   1.000
_cell.angle_alpha   90.00
_cell.angle_beta   90.00
_cell.angle_gamma   90.00
#
_symmetry.space_group_name_H-M   'P 1'
#
loop_
_entity.id
_entity.type
_entity.pdbx_description
1 polymer ?
#
loop_
_entity_poly.entity_id
_entity_poly.type
_entity_poly.pdbx_seq_one_letter_code
_entity_poly.pdbx_strand_id
1 'polypeptide(L)'
;MDVWPYSTHRSKLRRRLFMQRVTQLQLGLMFVLFHFSTATGFLMGLIFPTADYQGWLVILTAFAGGLLITYISFALAKRRPSEFLVHYGKDLVGRWLHIILMIGFGFFFIHLAGLVLREITDFLIQVYLPTTPSWMVPACSLLSFQSP
;
A
#
# COMPACT_ATOMS: atom_id res chain seq x y z
N MET A 1 22.54 -43.69 -28.37
CA MET A 1 21.93 -42.35 -28.21
C MET A 1 21.69 -42.16 -26.74
N ASP A 2 22.67 -41.54 -26.08
CA ASP A 2 22.88 -41.58 -24.64
C ASP A 2 21.98 -40.59 -23.91
N VAL A 3 21.18 -41.11 -23.00
CA VAL A 3 20.28 -40.33 -22.14
C VAL A 3 21.11 -39.75 -21.00
N TRP A 4 21.41 -38.46 -21.10
CA TRP A 4 22.19 -37.68 -20.14
C TRP A 4 21.54 -37.64 -18.72
N PRO A 5 22.28 -37.84 -17.61
CA PRO A 5 21.69 -38.08 -16.27
C PRO A 5 21.43 -36.81 -15.42
N TYR A 6 21.41 -35.60 -16.00
CA TYR A 6 21.44 -34.33 -15.25
C TYR A 6 20.11 -33.54 -15.20
N SER A 7 18.95 -34.17 -15.39
CA SER A 7 17.65 -33.45 -15.51
C SER A 7 16.84 -33.32 -14.21
N THR A 8 17.18 -34.04 -13.14
CA THR A 8 16.29 -34.17 -11.96
C THR A 8 16.54 -33.14 -10.85
N HIS A 9 17.66 -32.41 -10.87
CA HIS A 9 18.02 -31.47 -9.79
C HIS A 9 17.36 -30.09 -9.93
N ARG A 10 16.96 -29.67 -11.14
CA ARG A 10 16.35 -28.36 -11.39
C ARG A 10 14.89 -28.26 -10.97
N SER A 11 14.17 -29.38 -10.81
CA SER A 11 12.76 -29.36 -10.40
C SER A 11 12.58 -29.10 -8.90
N LYS A 12 13.49 -29.60 -8.06
CA LYS A 12 13.50 -29.33 -6.61
C LYS A 12 13.91 -27.90 -6.28
N LEU A 13 14.88 -27.34 -7.02
CA LEU A 13 15.27 -25.93 -6.87
C LEU A 13 14.15 -24.96 -7.30
N ARG A 14 13.42 -25.29 -8.37
CA ARG A 14 12.28 -24.50 -8.87
C ARG A 14 11.08 -24.54 -7.92
N ARG A 15 10.84 -25.65 -7.21
CA ARG A 15 9.80 -25.74 -6.17
C ARG A 15 10.13 -24.95 -4.90
N ARG A 16 11.41 -24.75 -4.56
CA ARG A 16 11.80 -23.85 -3.44
C ARG A 16 11.67 -22.36 -3.79
N LEU A 17 11.63 -22.02 -5.08
CA LEU A 17 11.42 -20.64 -5.56
C LEU A 17 9.94 -20.20 -5.55
N PHE A 18 8.99 -21.10 -5.26
CA PHE A 18 7.55 -20.82 -5.43
C PHE A 18 6.76 -20.54 -4.13
N MET A 19 7.44 -20.41 -3.00
CA MET A 19 6.84 -19.92 -1.77
C MET A 19 7.80 -18.91 -1.17
N GLN A 20 7.83 -17.69 -1.71
CA GLN A 20 8.43 -16.56 -1.01
C GLN A 20 7.62 -16.34 0.27
N ARG A 21 7.96 -17.08 1.32
CA ARG A 21 7.42 -16.85 2.66
C ARG A 21 7.96 -15.51 3.11
N VAL A 22 7.13 -14.48 3.00
CA VAL A 22 7.42 -13.17 3.57
C VAL A 22 7.55 -13.37 5.08
N THR A 23 8.72 -13.10 5.63
CA THR A 23 8.95 -13.23 7.08
C THR A 23 8.10 -12.19 7.82
N GLN A 24 7.75 -12.47 9.08
CA GLN A 24 6.98 -11.50 9.88
C GLN A 24 7.68 -10.14 9.98
N LEU A 25 9.01 -10.15 10.06
CA LEU A 25 9.82 -8.93 10.01
C LEU A 25 9.69 -8.21 8.66
N GLN A 26 9.75 -8.95 7.54
CA GLN A 26 9.60 -8.35 6.21
C GLN A 26 8.20 -7.72 6.03
N LEU A 27 7.13 -8.39 6.50
CA LEU A 27 5.79 -7.79 6.53
C LEU A 27 5.76 -6.52 7.39
N GLY A 28 6.32 -6.57 8.59
CA GLY A 28 6.39 -5.41 9.49
C GLY A 28 7.13 -4.23 8.87
N LEU A 29 8.28 -4.50 8.23
CA LEU A 29 9.06 -3.48 7.53
C LEU A 29 8.29 -2.87 6.35
N MET A 30 7.59 -3.67 5.55
CA MET A 30 6.76 -3.14 4.45
C MET A 30 5.66 -2.21 4.95
N PHE A 31 4.99 -2.57 6.06
CA PHE A 31 3.97 -1.72 6.68
C PHE A 31 4.55 -0.40 7.20
N VAL A 32 5.70 -0.45 7.87
CA VAL A 32 6.39 0.74 8.41
C VAL A 32 6.88 1.63 7.27
N LEU A 33 7.51 1.08 6.24
CA LEU A 33 8.00 1.82 5.08
C LEU A 33 6.87 2.54 4.35
N PHE A 34 5.73 1.86 4.13
CA PHE A 34 4.56 2.45 3.50
C PHE A 34 3.99 3.62 4.31
N HIS A 35 3.79 3.44 5.63
CA HIS A 35 3.21 4.50 6.46
C HIS A 35 4.18 5.66 6.70
N PHE A 36 5.47 5.38 6.89
CA PHE A 36 6.45 6.40 7.21
C PHE A 36 6.66 7.40 6.06
N SER A 37 6.64 6.92 4.82
CA SER A 37 6.82 7.77 3.63
C SER A 37 5.70 8.80 3.48
N THR A 38 4.44 8.36 3.53
CA THR A 38 3.27 9.22 3.29
C THR A 38 2.90 10.05 4.53
N ALA A 39 2.83 9.43 5.72
CA ALA A 39 2.35 10.10 6.92
C ALA A 39 3.33 11.14 7.49
N THR A 40 4.63 10.85 7.45
CA THR A 40 5.65 11.72 8.07
C THR A 40 6.16 12.79 7.09
N GLY A 41 6.32 12.42 5.82
CA GLY A 41 6.96 13.29 4.81
C GLY A 41 6.06 14.42 4.28
N PHE A 42 4.77 14.12 4.06
CA PHE A 42 3.87 15.04 3.34
C PHE A 42 2.72 15.54 4.21
N LEU A 43 2.12 14.66 5.02
CA LEU A 43 0.94 15.00 5.81
C LEU A 43 1.26 15.94 6.98
N MET A 44 2.44 15.77 7.60
CA MET A 44 2.91 16.63 8.68
C MET A 44 2.98 18.11 8.25
N GLY A 45 3.55 18.39 7.07
CA GLY A 45 3.68 19.77 6.56
C GLY A 45 2.35 20.52 6.39
N LEU A 46 1.25 19.80 6.19
CA LEU A 46 -0.09 20.37 6.09
C LEU A 46 -0.77 20.58 7.45
N ILE A 47 -0.45 19.74 8.44
CA ILE A 47 -1.12 19.75 9.75
C ILE A 47 -0.42 20.71 10.72
N PHE A 48 0.91 20.76 10.73
CA PHE A 48 1.69 21.62 11.64
C PHE A 48 1.37 23.12 11.57
N PRO A 49 1.02 23.71 10.41
CA PRO A 49 0.57 25.11 10.36
C PRO A 49 -0.80 25.34 11.02
N THR A 50 -1.62 24.31 11.13
CA THR A 50 -2.99 24.37 11.70
C THR A 50 -3.06 23.95 13.16
N ALA A 51 -2.11 23.13 13.59
CA ALA A 51 -1.95 22.72 14.97
C ALA A 51 -0.79 23.53 15.56
N ASP A 52 -1.11 24.52 16.39
CA ASP A 52 -0.15 25.33 17.15
C ASP A 52 0.75 24.43 18.06
N TYR A 53 1.01 24.81 19.30
CA TYR A 53 1.89 24.06 20.21
C TYR A 53 1.42 22.62 20.55
N GLN A 54 0.20 22.24 20.14
CA GLN A 54 -0.43 20.95 20.43
C GLN A 54 -0.37 19.92 19.29
N GLY A 55 0.45 20.14 18.25
CA GLY A 55 0.59 19.18 17.13
C GLY A 55 0.94 17.74 17.54
N TRP A 56 1.64 17.55 18.66
CA TRP A 56 1.97 16.22 19.19
C TRP A 56 0.74 15.40 19.63
N LEU A 57 -0.33 16.05 20.11
CA LEU A 57 -1.59 15.38 20.47
C LEU A 57 -2.31 14.85 19.23
N VAL A 58 -2.23 15.58 18.12
CA VAL A 58 -2.80 15.16 16.83
C VAL A 58 -2.09 13.89 16.34
N ILE A 59 -0.76 13.83 16.50
CA ILE A 59 0.02 12.64 16.14
C ILE A 59 -0.38 11.43 17.00
N LEU A 60 -0.51 11.61 18.33
CA LEU A 60 -0.90 10.52 19.23
C LEU A 60 -2.32 10.01 18.95
N THR A 61 -3.27 10.91 18.71
CA THR A 61 -4.65 10.55 18.39
C THR A 61 -4.75 9.85 17.04
N ALA A 62 -4.03 10.33 16.02
CA ALA A 62 -3.93 9.67 14.72
C ALA A 62 -3.30 8.27 14.83
N PHE A 63 -2.23 8.13 15.63
CA PHE A 63 -1.59 6.84 15.88
C PHE A 63 -2.54 5.85 16.57
N ALA A 64 -3.24 6.28 17.61
CA ALA A 64 -4.22 5.44 18.31
C ALA A 64 -5.35 4.99 17.37
N GLY A 65 -5.86 5.91 16.54
CA GLY A 65 -6.87 5.59 15.51
C GLY A 65 -6.35 4.59 14.47
N GLY A 66 -5.14 4.78 13.96
CA GLY A 66 -4.50 3.87 13.00
C GLY A 66 -4.28 2.48 13.58
N LEU A 67 -3.90 2.38 14.87
CA LEU A 67 -3.71 1.12 15.57
C LEU A 67 -5.04 0.38 15.76
N LEU A 68 -6.11 1.10 16.10
CA LEU A 68 -7.46 0.54 16.22
C LEU A 68 -7.95 -0.04 14.89
N ILE A 69 -7.81 0.72 13.80
CA ILE A 69 -8.19 0.26 12.44
C ILE A 69 -7.38 -0.99 12.07
N THR A 70 -6.06 -0.95 12.27
CA THR A 70 -5.17 -2.08 11.98
C THR A 70 -5.57 -3.32 12.78
N TYR A 71 -5.93 -3.15 14.06
CA TYR A 71 -6.41 -4.25 14.91
C TYR A 71 -7.71 -4.86 14.37
N ILE A 72 -8.68 -4.03 13.97
CA ILE A 72 -9.93 -4.50 13.37
C ILE A 72 -9.65 -5.26 12.07
N SER A 73 -8.80 -4.72 11.20
CA SER A 73 -8.39 -5.38 9.96
C SER A 73 -7.70 -6.72 10.22
N PHE A 74 -6.82 -6.80 11.22
CA PHE A 74 -6.15 -8.03 11.61
C PHE A 74 -7.11 -9.08 12.20
N ALA A 75 -8.02 -8.65 13.08
CA ALA A 75 -9.05 -9.52 13.66
C ALA A 75 -9.96 -10.09 12.56
N LEU A 76 -10.27 -9.28 11.55
CA LEU A 76 -11.06 -9.68 10.40
C LEU A 76 -10.29 -10.66 9.49
N ALA A 77 -9.01 -10.37 9.21
CA ALA A 77 -8.14 -11.27 8.43
C ALA A 77 -7.95 -12.64 9.09
N LYS A 78 -7.88 -12.70 10.42
CA LYS A 78 -7.72 -13.95 11.17
C LYS A 78 -8.95 -14.87 11.09
N ARG A 79 -10.16 -14.32 10.88
CA ARG A 79 -11.40 -15.11 10.79
C ARG A 79 -11.44 -16.02 9.56
N ARG A 80 -10.92 -15.56 8.42
CA ARG A 80 -10.86 -16.32 7.15
C ARG A 80 -9.57 -15.98 6.38
N PRO A 81 -8.42 -16.57 6.76
CA PRO A 81 -7.11 -16.18 6.23
C PRO A 81 -6.89 -16.52 4.75
N SER A 82 -7.72 -17.38 4.17
CA SER A 82 -7.60 -17.85 2.78
C SER A 82 -8.55 -17.16 1.79
N GLU A 83 -9.45 -16.31 2.28
CA GLU A 83 -10.48 -15.69 1.43
C GLU A 83 -10.37 -14.17 1.46
N PHE A 84 -10.40 -13.56 0.28
CA PHE A 84 -10.36 -12.11 0.15
C PHE A 84 -11.67 -11.51 0.68
N LEU A 85 -11.58 -10.35 1.34
CA LEU A 85 -12.73 -9.70 1.99
C LEU A 85 -13.87 -9.44 0.99
N VAL A 86 -13.56 -9.20 -0.29
CA VAL A 86 -14.55 -9.05 -1.36
C VAL A 86 -15.44 -10.29 -1.53
N HIS A 87 -14.93 -11.49 -1.26
CA HIS A 87 -15.65 -12.73 -1.49
C HIS A 87 -16.51 -13.15 -0.30
N TYR A 88 -16.00 -13.03 0.93
CA TYR A 88 -16.71 -13.47 2.14
C TYR A 88 -17.42 -12.32 2.88
N GLY A 89 -17.10 -11.05 2.60
CA GLY A 89 -17.66 -9.92 3.34
C GLY A 89 -19.19 -9.80 3.22
N LYS A 90 -19.77 -10.31 2.12
CA LYS A 90 -21.23 -10.43 1.92
C LYS A 90 -21.91 -11.28 3.00
N ASP A 91 -21.22 -12.29 3.53
CA ASP A 91 -21.77 -13.21 4.54
C ASP A 91 -21.64 -12.63 5.95
N LEU A 92 -20.79 -11.61 6.14
CA LEU A 92 -20.55 -10.97 7.43
C LEU A 92 -21.48 -9.79 7.70
N VAL A 93 -21.72 -8.96 6.68
CA VAL A 93 -22.45 -7.68 6.81
C VAL A 93 -23.70 -7.60 5.93
N GLY A 94 -23.96 -8.64 5.12
CA GLY A 94 -25.06 -8.70 4.17
C GLY A 94 -24.68 -8.17 2.78
N ARG A 95 -25.35 -8.68 1.74
CA ARG A 95 -25.02 -8.42 0.32
C ARG A 95 -25.02 -6.94 -0.05
N TRP A 96 -26.03 -6.18 0.38
CA TRP A 96 -26.18 -4.76 0.02
C TRP A 96 -25.13 -3.88 0.67
N LEU A 97 -24.91 -4.03 1.97
CA LEU A 97 -23.93 -3.24 2.71
C LEU A 97 -22.50 -3.59 2.28
N HIS A 98 -22.23 -4.86 1.97
CA HIS A 98 -20.95 -5.29 1.42
C HIS A 98 -20.64 -4.63 0.07
N ILE A 99 -21.60 -4.53 -0.85
CA ILE A 99 -21.38 -3.88 -2.15
C ILE A 99 -21.01 -2.41 -1.98
N ILE A 100 -21.73 -1.68 -1.12
CA ILE A 100 -21.44 -0.27 -0.84
C ILE A 100 -20.04 -0.12 -0.25
N LEU A 101 -19.67 -0.98 0.70
CA LEU A 101 -18.33 -0.99 1.29
C LEU A 101 -17.25 -1.28 0.23
N MET A 102 -17.47 -2.22 -0.68
CA MET A 102 -16.48 -2.56 -1.71
C MET A 102 -16.31 -1.43 -2.73
N ILE A 103 -17.40 -0.76 -3.12
CA ILE A 103 -17.34 0.42 -3.98
C ILE A 103 -16.59 1.55 -3.26
N GLY A 104 -16.92 1.81 -2.00
CA GLY A 104 -16.24 2.80 -1.17
C GLY A 104 -14.73 2.53 -1.05
N PHE A 105 -14.34 1.27 -0.81
CA PHE A 105 -12.93 0.87 -0.84
C PHE A 105 -12.28 1.11 -2.20
N GLY A 106 -12.96 0.78 -3.30
CA GLY A 106 -12.46 1.03 -4.64
C GLY A 106 -12.13 2.51 -4.87
N PHE A 107 -13.07 3.40 -4.56
CA PHE A 107 -12.84 4.85 -4.64
C PHE A 107 -11.73 5.32 -3.71
N PHE A 108 -11.70 4.81 -2.48
CA PHE A 108 -10.66 5.14 -1.50
C PHE A 108 -9.26 4.76 -2.02
N PHE A 109 -9.08 3.56 -2.59
CA PHE A 109 -7.80 3.13 -3.14
C PHE A 109 -7.38 3.92 -4.38
N ILE A 110 -8.32 4.28 -5.27
CA ILE A 110 -8.02 5.14 -6.43
C ILE A 110 -7.58 6.53 -5.96
N HIS A 111 -8.30 7.10 -5.00
CA HIS A 111 -7.94 8.39 -4.41
C HIS A 111 -6.56 8.35 -3.74
N LEU A 112 -6.29 7.29 -2.96
CA LEU A 112 -5.00 7.08 -2.29
C LEU A 112 -3.86 6.95 -3.31
N ALA A 113 -4.07 6.22 -4.41
CA ALA A 113 -3.08 6.10 -5.48
C ALA A 113 -2.76 7.45 -6.14
N GLY A 114 -3.78 8.27 -6.40
CA GLY A 114 -3.60 9.63 -6.93
C GLY A 114 -2.84 10.53 -5.95
N LEU A 115 -3.10 10.40 -4.66
CA LEU A 115 -2.41 11.14 -3.60
C LEU A 115 -0.92 10.76 -3.57
N VAL A 116 -0.59 9.47 -3.55
CA VAL A 116 0.80 8.97 -3.58
C VAL A 116 1.54 9.44 -4.84
N LEU A 117 0.88 9.43 -6.01
CA LEU A 117 1.49 9.91 -7.25
C LEU A 117 1.82 11.40 -7.19
N ARG A 118 0.95 12.19 -6.55
CA ARG A 118 1.17 13.62 -6.32
C ARG A 118 2.32 13.87 -5.35
N GLU A 119 2.39 13.14 -4.24
CA GLU A 119 3.50 13.23 -3.28
C GLU A 119 4.86 12.99 -3.96
N ILE A 120 4.96 11.95 -4.79
CA ILE A 120 6.18 11.64 -5.54
C ILE A 120 6.51 12.75 -6.54
N THR A 121 5.50 13.28 -7.23
CA THR A 121 5.65 14.39 -8.18
C THR A 121 6.19 15.65 -7.49
N ASP A 122 5.57 16.05 -6.38
CA ASP A 122 5.93 17.25 -5.63
C ASP A 122 7.36 17.12 -5.08
N PHE A 123 7.74 15.94 -4.57
CA PHE A 123 9.10 15.65 -4.13
C PHE A 123 10.13 15.74 -5.27
N LEU A 124 9.84 15.16 -6.44
CA LEU A 124 10.75 15.20 -7.58
C LEU A 124 10.98 16.63 -8.10
N ILE A 125 9.93 17.43 -8.19
CA ILE A 125 10.03 18.83 -8.62
C ILE A 125 10.85 19.63 -7.60
N GLN A 126 10.56 19.48 -6.31
CA GLN A 126 11.23 20.25 -5.27
C GLN A 126 12.73 19.91 -5.13
N VAL A 127 13.10 18.64 -5.29
CA VAL A 127 14.48 18.17 -5.05
C VAL A 127 15.33 18.19 -6.32
N TYR A 128 14.77 17.79 -7.47
CA TYR A 128 15.56 17.51 -8.67
C TYR A 128 15.23 18.43 -9.85
N LEU A 129 13.99 18.90 -9.98
CA LEU A 129 13.52 19.68 -11.13
C LEU A 129 12.78 20.97 -10.74
N PRO A 130 13.42 21.92 -10.03
CA PRO A 130 12.75 23.10 -9.47
C PRO A 130 12.13 24.04 -10.51
N THR A 131 12.58 23.98 -11.77
CA THR A 131 12.09 24.81 -12.89
C THR A 131 11.02 24.12 -13.74
N THR A 132 10.62 22.89 -13.42
CA THR A 132 9.66 22.11 -14.21
C THR A 132 8.21 22.35 -13.77
N PRO A 133 7.28 22.61 -14.70
CA PRO A 133 5.88 22.79 -14.35
C PRO A 133 5.26 21.49 -13.77
N SER A 134 4.40 21.65 -12.75
CA SER A 134 3.89 20.56 -11.90
C SER A 134 3.11 19.45 -12.61
N TRP A 135 2.60 19.71 -13.82
CA TRP A 135 1.85 18.73 -14.60
C TRP A 135 2.74 17.77 -15.42
N MET A 136 4.02 18.08 -15.62
CA MET A 136 4.86 17.35 -16.57
C MET A 136 5.29 15.97 -16.04
N VAL A 137 5.56 15.85 -14.73
CA VAL A 137 5.98 14.59 -14.10
C VAL A 137 4.89 13.51 -14.13
N PRO A 138 3.64 13.77 -13.69
CA PRO A 138 2.58 12.75 -13.74
C PRO A 138 2.21 12.39 -15.19
N ALA A 139 2.30 13.34 -16.12
CA ALA A 139 2.09 13.09 -17.55
C ALA A 139 3.14 12.11 -18.12
N CYS A 140 4.42 12.30 -17.78
CA CYS A 140 5.49 11.39 -18.18
C CYS A 140 5.35 9.99 -17.57
N SER A 141 4.93 9.88 -16.31
CA SER A 141 4.68 8.57 -15.67
C SER A 141 3.55 7.81 -16.35
N LEU A 142 2.47 8.50 -16.74
CA LEU A 142 1.37 7.89 -17.49
C LEU A 142 1.80 7.48 -18.91
N LEU A 143 2.61 8.30 -19.59
CA LEU A 143 3.16 7.98 -20.91
C LEU A 143 4.12 6.79 -20.87
N SER A 144 4.95 6.67 -19.84
CA SER A 144 5.85 5.51 -19.67
C SER A 144 5.11 4.19 -19.40
N PHE A 145 3.88 4.26 -18.89
CA PHE A 145 3.04 3.07 -18.71
C PHE A 145 2.43 2.58 -20.03
N GLN A 146 2.48 3.42 -21.07
CA GLN A 146 1.92 3.14 -22.39
C GLN A 146 2.97 2.56 -23.38
N SER A 147 4.26 2.56 -23.04
CA SER A 147 5.29 1.97 -23.90
C SER A 147 5.36 0.44 -23.71
N PRO A 148 5.23 -0.37 -24.78
CA PRO A 148 5.23 -1.83 -24.71
C PRO A 148 6.58 -2.44 -24.29
#